data_AF-X0WGK1-F1
#
_entry.id   AF-X0WGK1-F1
#
_cell.length_a   1.000
_cell.length_b   1.000
_cell.length_c   1.000
_cell.angle_alpha   90.00
_cell.angle_beta   90.00
_cell.angle_gamma   90.00
#
_symmetry.space_group_name_H-M   'P 1'
#
loop_
_entity.id
_entity.type
_entity.pdbx_description
1 polymer ?
#
loop_
_entity_poly.entity_id
_entity_poly.type
_entity_poly.pdbx_seq_one_letter_code
_entity_poly.pdbx_strand_id
1 'polypeptide(L)'
;MEWVRILAYITGTVDQELLMRNEYLAAENRILRSQIKGRLLLSDAEKKTLADIGHRLGRKALEDVANTARPDTILGWYRRLVARKFDGSKARRYPGRPRIESELEDLVVRMAKENTDWGYDRIVG
;
A
#
# COMPACT_ATOMS: atom_id res chain seq x y z
N MET A 1 -5.54 15.25 43.89
CA MET A 1 -6.55 14.90 42.86
C MET A 1 -6.92 16.07 41.93
N GLU A 2 -6.46 17.30 42.19
CA GLU A 2 -6.71 18.47 41.31
C GLU A 2 -6.18 18.33 39.88
N TRP A 3 -5.01 17.72 39.70
CA TRP A 3 -4.38 17.55 38.38
C TRP A 3 -5.22 16.68 37.42
N VAL A 4 -5.98 15.70 37.93
CA VAL A 4 -6.89 14.87 37.12
C VAL A 4 -8.06 15.70 36.59
N ARG A 5 -8.59 16.63 37.39
CA ARG A 5 -9.68 17.53 36.98
C ARG A 5 -9.21 18.54 35.94
N ILE A 6 -8.01 19.10 36.13
CA ILE A 6 -7.39 20.02 35.17
C ILE A 6 -7.14 19.30 33.85
N LEU A 7 -6.59 18.08 33.88
CA LEU A 7 -6.41 17.26 32.68
C LEU A 7 -7.74 16.99 31.98
N ALA A 8 -8.77 16.53 32.71
CA ALA A 8 -10.08 16.25 32.14
C ALA A 8 -10.75 17.49 31.51
N TYR A 9 -10.59 18.66 32.13
CA TYR A 9 -11.09 19.92 31.58
C TYR A 9 -10.33 20.29 30.31
N ILE A 10 -9.00 20.24 30.32
CA ILE A 10 -8.18 20.56 29.14
C ILE A 10 -8.49 19.60 27.99
N THR A 11 -8.49 18.29 28.23
CA THR A 11 -8.83 17.29 27.20
C THR A 11 -10.25 17.48 26.70
N GLY A 12 -11.22 17.70 27.61
CA GLY A 12 -12.62 17.95 27.23
C GLY A 12 -12.80 19.21 26.38
N THR A 13 -12.10 20.31 26.70
CA THR A 13 -12.17 21.54 25.92
C THR A 13 -11.53 21.38 24.53
N VAL A 14 -10.40 20.70 24.44
CA VAL A 14 -9.73 20.44 23.17
C VAL A 14 -10.57 19.51 22.29
N ASP A 15 -11.20 18.48 22.87
CA ASP A 15 -12.08 17.56 22.15
C ASP A 15 -13.31 18.28 21.59
N GLN A 16 -13.91 19.20 22.35
CA GLN A 16 -15.03 20.02 21.88
C GLN A 16 -14.63 20.94 20.71
N GLU A 17 -13.49 21.61 20.81
CA GLU A 17 -13.01 22.47 19.73
C GLU A 17 -12.71 21.66 18.46
N LEU A 18 -12.08 20.50 18.60
CA LEU A 18 -11.82 19.58 17.49
C LEU A 18 -13.12 19.06 16.87
N LEU A 19 -14.13 18.74 17.69
CA LEU A 19 -15.45 18.33 17.20
C LEU A 19 -16.10 19.45 16.36
N MET A 20 -16.14 20.68 16.88
CA MET A 20 -16.70 21.83 16.18
C MET A 20 -16.00 22.10 14.85
N ARG A 21 -14.65 21.99 14.82
CA ARG A 21 -13.87 22.13 13.59
C ARG A 21 -14.20 21.03 12.58
N ASN A 22 -14.33 19.79 13.03
CA ASN A 22 -14.72 18.67 12.16
C ASN A 22 -16.14 18.84 11.61
N GLU A 23 -17.09 19.28 12.42
CA GLU A 23 -18.47 19.56 11.98
C GLU A 23 -18.51 20.65 10.91
N TYR A 24 -17.80 21.76 11.15
CA TYR A 24 -17.68 22.84 10.17
C TYR A 24 -17.08 22.34 8.85
N LEU A 25 -15.93 21.65 8.91
CA LEU A 25 -15.25 21.14 7.72
C LEU A 25 -16.09 20.09 6.98
N ALA A 26 -16.87 19.27 7.69
CA ALA A 26 -17.79 18.32 7.08
C ALA A 26 -18.94 19.04 6.35
N ALA A 27 -19.51 20.08 6.94
CA ALA A 27 -20.55 20.90 6.33
C ALA A 27 -20.02 21.64 5.09
N GLU A 28 -18.86 22.27 5.19
CA GLU A 28 -18.19 22.95 4.07
C GLU A 28 -17.89 21.97 2.93
N ASN A 29 -17.31 20.80 3.22
CA ASN A 29 -17.08 19.76 2.22
C ASN A 29 -18.39 19.33 1.53
N ARG A 30 -19.49 19.20 2.27
CA ARG A 30 -20.80 18.84 1.69
C ARG A 30 -21.30 19.92 0.73
N ILE A 31 -21.18 21.19 1.11
CA ILE A 31 -21.56 22.34 0.28
C ILE A 31 -20.70 22.38 -0.98
N LEU A 32 -19.38 22.34 -0.85
CA LEU A 32 -18.47 22.36 -2.00
C LEU A 32 -18.72 21.21 -2.95
N ARG A 33 -18.95 19.99 -2.43
CA ARG A 33 -19.26 18.82 -3.27
C ARG A 33 -20.58 18.95 -4.01
N SER A 34 -21.61 19.56 -3.41
CA SER A 34 -22.89 19.81 -4.10
C SER A 34 -22.76 20.75 -5.30
N GLN A 35 -21.70 21.57 -5.35
CA GLN A 35 -21.44 22.47 -6.48
C GLN A 35 -20.71 21.77 -7.64
N ILE A 36 -20.15 20.59 -7.42
CA ILE A 36 -19.41 19.85 -8.45
C ILE A 36 -20.41 19.20 -9.42
N LYS A 37 -20.43 19.68 -10.66
CA LYS A 37 -21.25 19.12 -11.73
C LYS A 37 -20.55 17.91 -12.35
N GLY A 38 -20.91 16.71 -11.91
CA GLY A 38 -20.44 15.45 -12.48
C GLY A 38 -19.50 14.66 -11.56
N ARG A 39 -18.68 13.79 -12.17
CA ARG A 39 -17.81 12.87 -11.42
C ARG A 39 -16.56 13.60 -10.92
N LEU A 40 -16.26 13.48 -9.62
CA LEU A 40 -15.02 13.96 -9.04
C LEU A 40 -13.83 13.11 -9.54
N LEU A 41 -12.96 13.70 -10.34
CA LEU A 41 -11.74 13.08 -10.82
C LEU A 41 -10.58 13.47 -9.91
N LEU A 42 -10.07 12.51 -9.14
CA LEU A 42 -8.88 12.71 -8.33
C LEU A 42 -7.62 12.37 -9.12
N SER A 43 -6.64 13.27 -9.05
CA SER A 43 -5.25 13.03 -9.42
C SER A 43 -4.64 11.93 -8.55
N ASP A 44 -3.53 11.36 -8.99
CA ASP A 44 -2.83 10.33 -8.22
C ASP A 44 -2.17 10.87 -6.96
N ALA A 45 -1.83 12.17 -6.93
CA ALA A 45 -1.34 12.84 -5.73
C ALA A 45 -2.45 12.94 -4.67
N GLU A 46 -3.65 13.36 -5.04
CA GLU A 46 -4.80 13.44 -4.13
C GLU A 46 -5.21 12.07 -3.61
N LYS A 47 -5.26 11.06 -4.50
CA LYS A 47 -5.50 9.66 -4.08
C LYS A 47 -4.45 9.18 -3.09
N LYS A 48 -3.18 9.57 -3.26
CA LYS A 48 -2.10 9.21 -2.34
C LYS A 48 -2.31 9.84 -0.97
N THR A 49 -2.65 11.12 -0.91
CA THR A 49 -2.94 11.81 0.35
C THR A 49 -4.11 11.16 1.09
N LEU A 50 -5.22 10.89 0.40
CA LEU A 50 -6.39 10.23 0.99
C LEU A 50 -6.08 8.79 1.43
N ALA A 51 -5.28 8.06 0.65
CA ALA A 51 -4.90 6.69 0.97
C ALA A 51 -4.02 6.60 2.23
N ASP A 52 -3.05 7.50 2.39
CA ASP A 52 -2.15 7.51 3.54
C ASP A 52 -2.89 7.86 4.85
N ILE A 53 -3.68 8.94 4.82
CA ILE A 53 -4.49 9.34 5.97
C ILE A 53 -5.58 8.30 6.25
N GLY A 54 -6.26 7.80 5.22
CA GLY A 54 -7.31 6.79 5.35
C GLY A 54 -6.80 5.47 5.92
N HIS A 55 -5.58 5.05 5.59
CA HIS A 55 -4.97 3.88 6.20
C HIS A 55 -4.75 4.07 7.71
N ARG A 56 -4.26 5.24 8.12
CA ARG A 56 -4.06 5.60 9.54
C ARG A 56 -5.37 5.69 10.31
N LEU A 57 -6.43 6.20 9.68
CA LEU A 57 -7.76 6.33 10.27
C LEU A 57 -8.47 4.98 10.44
N GLY A 58 -8.19 4.03 9.55
CA GLY A 58 -8.78 2.69 9.57
C GLY A 58 -10.17 2.62 8.94
N ARG A 59 -10.61 1.40 8.63
CA ARG A 59 -11.84 1.16 7.85
C ARG A 59 -13.11 1.69 8.53
N LYS A 60 -13.27 1.45 9.83
CA LYS A 60 -14.48 1.83 10.58
C LYS A 60 -14.69 3.35 10.57
N ALA A 61 -13.68 4.11 10.98
CA ALA A 61 -13.79 5.57 10.98
C ALA A 61 -13.89 6.15 9.55
N LEU A 62 -13.34 5.48 8.53
CA LEU A 62 -13.58 5.85 7.13
C LEU A 62 -15.04 5.67 6.72
N GLU A 63 -15.82 4.74 7.27
CA GLU A 63 -17.25 4.60 6.92
C GLU A 63 -18.03 5.86 7.23
N ASP A 64 -17.64 6.59 8.30
CA ASP A 64 -18.31 7.82 8.73
C ASP A 64 -17.87 9.05 7.92
N VAL A 65 -16.61 9.12 7.49
CA VAL A 65 -16.03 10.34 6.89
C VAL A 65 -15.74 10.25 5.39
N ALA A 66 -15.69 9.04 4.82
CA ALA A 66 -15.28 8.84 3.43
C ALA A 66 -16.39 9.26 2.45
N ASN A 67 -16.34 10.52 2.06
CA ASN A 67 -17.29 11.11 1.13
C ASN A 67 -16.88 10.91 -0.33
N THR A 68 -15.57 10.90 -0.61
CA THR A 68 -15.02 10.96 -1.98
C THR A 68 -15.06 9.64 -2.74
N ALA A 69 -14.80 8.53 -2.05
CA ALA A 69 -14.82 7.18 -2.59
C ALA A 69 -15.16 6.20 -1.46
N ARG A 70 -15.57 4.97 -1.80
CA ARG A 70 -15.84 3.95 -0.79
C ARG A 70 -14.56 3.68 0.05
N PRO A 71 -14.69 3.42 1.37
CA PRO A 71 -13.55 3.10 2.23
C PRO A 71 -12.61 2.04 1.64
N ASP A 72 -13.18 0.95 1.10
CA ASP A 72 -12.40 -0.13 0.49
C ASP A 72 -11.63 0.31 -0.76
N THR A 73 -12.14 1.30 -1.49
CA THR A 73 -11.44 1.90 -2.64
C THR A 73 -10.24 2.73 -2.19
N ILE A 74 -10.41 3.55 -1.15
CA ILE A 74 -9.32 4.37 -0.57
C ILE A 74 -8.21 3.46 -0.02
N LEU A 75 -8.58 2.42 0.73
CA LEU A 75 -7.63 1.42 1.23
C LEU A 75 -7.01 0.60 0.09
N GLY A 76 -7.75 0.35 -0.99
CA GLY A 76 -7.22 -0.23 -2.23
C GLY A 76 -6.14 0.64 -2.88
N TRP A 77 -6.28 1.97 -2.84
CA TRP A 77 -5.23 2.88 -3.30
C TRP A 77 -3.98 2.77 -2.44
N TYR A 78 -4.12 2.67 -1.11
CA TYR A 78 -3.00 2.46 -0.21
C TYR A 78 -2.24 1.16 -0.53
N ARG A 79 -2.95 0.05 -0.70
CA ARG A 79 -2.34 -1.24 -1.09
C ARG A 79 -1.55 -1.14 -2.40
N ARG A 80 -2.08 -0.42 -3.39
CA ARG A 80 -1.37 -0.17 -4.66
C ARG A 80 -0.10 0.66 -4.48
N LEU A 81 -0.12 1.65 -3.59
CA LEU A 81 1.07 2.44 -3.27
C LEU A 81 2.16 1.58 -2.61
N VAL A 82 1.78 0.74 -1.65
CA VAL A 82 2.68 -0.22 -1.02
C VAL A 82 3.26 -1.18 -2.04
N ALA A 83 2.41 -1.80 -2.88
CA ALA A 83 2.85 -2.70 -3.94
C ALA A 83 3.84 -2.03 -4.89
N ARG A 84 3.59 -0.77 -5.29
CA ARG A 84 4.51 -0.01 -6.15
C ARG A 84 5.82 0.34 -5.45
N LYS A 85 5.81 0.62 -4.15
CA LYS A 85 7.03 0.87 -3.37
C LYS A 85 7.93 -0.36 -3.34
N PHE A 86 7.32 -1.54 -3.23
CA PHE A 86 8.01 -2.83 -3.21
C PHE A 86 8.06 -3.50 -4.60
N ASP A 87 7.77 -2.75 -5.66
CA ASP A 87 7.85 -3.27 -7.01
C ASP A 87 9.32 -3.40 -7.44
N GLY A 88 9.87 -4.59 -7.22
CA GLY A 88 11.23 -4.95 -7.64
C GLY A 88 11.33 -5.35 -9.12
N SER A 89 10.27 -5.21 -9.93
CA SER A 89 10.27 -5.64 -11.33
C SER A 89 11.42 -5.03 -12.14
N LYS A 90 11.72 -3.75 -11.93
CA LYS A 90 12.83 -3.03 -12.61
C LYS A 90 14.22 -3.50 -12.18
N ALA A 91 14.37 -3.99 -10.95
CA ALA A 91 15.62 -4.53 -10.44
C ALA A 91 15.79 -6.02 -10.75
N ARG A 92 14.77 -6.67 -11.33
CA ARG A 92 14.77 -8.10 -11.63
C ARG A 92 15.58 -8.36 -12.90
N ARG A 93 16.87 -8.66 -12.77
CA ARG A 93 17.68 -9.23 -13.86
C ARG A 93 17.28 -10.69 -14.07
N TYR A 94 16.30 -10.92 -14.95
CA TYR A 94 15.80 -12.24 -15.38
C TYR A 94 15.23 -13.10 -14.22
N PRO A 95 14.02 -13.69 -14.33
CA PRO A 95 13.56 -14.59 -13.28
C PRO A 95 14.39 -15.88 -13.30
N GLY A 96 15.14 -16.13 -12.22
CA GLY A 96 15.79 -17.42 -11.96
C GLY A 96 17.31 -17.45 -12.20
N ARG A 97 17.89 -18.66 -12.10
CA ARG A 97 19.29 -18.91 -12.42
C ARG A 97 19.53 -18.50 -13.88
N PRO A 98 20.61 -17.76 -14.21
CA PRO A 98 21.00 -17.53 -15.60
C PRO A 98 20.98 -18.86 -16.35
N ARG A 99 20.36 -18.87 -17.53
CA ARG A 99 20.40 -20.06 -18.38
C ARG A 99 21.84 -20.35 -18.74
N ILE A 100 22.21 -21.62 -18.63
CA ILE A 100 23.48 -22.13 -19.12
C ILE A 100 23.34 -22.25 -20.65
N GLU A 101 24.44 -22.09 -21.38
CA GLU A 101 24.44 -22.28 -22.83
C GLU A 101 24.01 -23.72 -23.19
N SER A 102 23.18 -23.90 -24.22
CA SER A 102 22.58 -25.20 -24.56
C SER A 102 23.63 -26.26 -24.85
N GLU A 103 24.75 -25.87 -25.45
CA GLU A 103 25.87 -26.78 -25.72
C GLU A 103 26.49 -27.34 -24.43
N LEU A 104 26.60 -26.50 -23.40
CA LEU A 104 27.12 -26.92 -22.09
C LEU A 104 26.10 -27.79 -21.33
N GLU A 105 24.81 -27.46 -21.43
CA GLU A 105 23.75 -28.32 -20.87
C GLU A 105 23.74 -29.70 -21.53
N ASP A 106 23.81 -29.76 -22.86
CA ASP A 106 23.86 -31.01 -23.62
C ASP A 106 25.11 -31.84 -23.29
N LEU A 107 26.26 -31.18 -23.08
CA LEU A 107 27.49 -31.85 -22.65
C LEU A 107 27.32 -32.48 -21.27
N VAL A 108 26.81 -31.71 -20.30
CA VAL A 108 26.57 -32.19 -18.93
C VAL A 108 25.62 -33.40 -18.94
N VAL A 109 24.52 -33.31 -19.70
CA VAL A 109 23.55 -34.40 -19.83
C VAL A 109 24.17 -35.63 -20.50
N ARG A 110 25.00 -35.44 -21.52
CA ARG A 110 25.68 -36.54 -22.21
C ARG A 110 26.68 -37.25 -21.29
N MET A 111 27.50 -36.49 -20.56
CA MET A 111 28.45 -37.06 -19.59
C MET A 111 27.73 -37.88 -18.51
N ALA A 112 26.61 -37.39 -18.00
CA ALA A 112 25.79 -38.11 -17.02
C ALA A 112 25.16 -39.40 -17.59
N LYS A 113 24.75 -39.38 -18.86
CA LYS A 113 24.17 -40.57 -19.53
C LYS A 113 25.22 -41.63 -19.83
N GLU A 114 26.39 -41.21 -20.30
CA GLU A 114 27.50 -42.11 -20.63
C GLU A 114 28.18 -42.70 -19.38
N ASN A 115 28.09 -42.01 -18.24
CA ASN A 115 28.71 -42.42 -16.97
C ASN A 115 27.69 -42.42 -15.84
N THR A 116 26.87 -43.46 -15.77
CA THR A 116 25.69 -43.52 -14.88
C THR A 116 26.05 -43.60 -13.39
N ASP A 117 27.30 -43.93 -13.05
CA ASP A 117 27.83 -43.95 -11.68
C ASP A 117 28.38 -42.58 -11.21
N TRP A 118 28.43 -41.57 -12.09
CA TRP A 118 28.97 -40.26 -11.77
C TRP A 118 27.92 -39.38 -11.09
N GLY A 119 28.24 -38.92 -9.88
CA GLY A 119 27.49 -37.87 -9.19
C GLY A 119 27.90 -36.46 -9.59
N TYR A 120 27.23 -35.45 -9.02
CA TYR A 120 27.48 -34.03 -9.30
C TYR A 120 28.97 -33.64 -9.20
N ASP A 121 29.65 -34.08 -8.13
CA ASP A 121 31.04 -33.71 -7.86
C ASP A 121 32.00 -34.18 -8.96
N ARG A 122 31.75 -35.36 -9.57
CA ARG A 122 32.58 -35.85 -10.70
C ARG A 122 32.30 -35.14 -12.00
N ILE A 123 31.06 -34.68 -12.21
CA ILE A 123 30.67 -34.00 -13.45
C ILE A 123 31.15 -32.55 -13.45
N VAL A 124 31.17 -31.90 -12.26
CA VAL A 124 31.66 -30.54 -12.11
C VAL A 124 33.19 -30.45 -12.01
N GLY A 125 33.85 -31.55 -11.60
CA GLY A 125 35.30 -31.66 -11.46
C GLY A 125 35.78 -31.50 -10.03
#